data_AF-A0A3D5EGX5-F1
#
_entry.id   AF-A0A3D5EGX5-F1
#
_cell.length_a   1.000
_cell.length_b   1.000
_cell.length_c   1.000
_cell.angle_alpha   90.00
_cell.angle_beta   90.00
_cell.angle_gamma   90.00
#
_symmetry.space_group_name_H-M   'P 1'
#
loop_
_entity.id
_entity.type
_entity.pdbx_description
1 polymer ?
#
loop_
_entity_poly.entity_id
_entity_poly.type
_entity_poly.pdbx_seq_one_letter_code
_entity_poly.pdbx_strand_id
1 'polypeptide(L)'
;MEAVKDIHEDDLEKNDNTLEVPVKKKDDDTVAGIVALVIMGLLIYWAWSWAFGDDQLYKTKSQVQADISTMVGNGANLDSLKHYFSTTFDQEWGLFYRWNNEKSDHYREDVSLLTVLKDIKNQGYLKGSTDSNNMNNISALIAEYQQRNPFDGLEINQKDLFDNIRVKLDENYLVVSNDLNKLSDELSQKNKLVTQYLSDSQTSLYISIASLAFGVVFPVVSLLFSRRKSSNKLLKRN
;
A
#
# COMPACT_ATOMS: atom_id res chain seq x y z
N MET A 1 -49.67 96.64 13.16
CA MET A 1 -50.76 96.14 12.32
C MET A 1 -50.27 94.81 11.75
N GLU A 2 -50.56 93.73 12.48
CA GLU A 2 -51.56 92.68 12.13
C GLU A 2 -50.98 91.71 11.08
N ALA A 3 -50.55 90.48 11.38
CA ALA A 3 -51.22 89.31 11.98
C ALA A 3 -52.22 88.62 11.04
N VAL A 4 -51.78 87.52 10.38
CA VAL A 4 -52.54 86.40 9.77
C VAL A 4 -51.52 85.23 9.67
N LYS A 5 -51.43 84.17 10.52
CA LYS A 5 -52.32 82.99 10.80
C LYS A 5 -52.90 82.34 9.55
N ASP A 6 -52.86 81.05 9.24
CA ASP A 6 -52.56 79.80 9.94
C ASP A 6 -52.35 78.71 8.85
N ILE A 7 -51.48 77.73 9.15
CA ILE A 7 -51.62 76.26 9.00
C ILE A 7 -52.28 75.66 7.72
N HIS A 8 -51.51 74.85 6.96
CA HIS A 8 -51.94 73.46 6.71
C HIS A 8 -50.77 72.50 6.55
N GLU A 9 -50.86 71.46 7.37
CA GLU A 9 -50.03 70.28 7.56
C GLU A 9 -50.75 69.15 6.83
N ASP A 10 -49.98 68.27 6.17
CA ASP A 10 -50.36 67.01 5.52
C ASP A 10 -49.94 66.99 4.04
N ASP A 11 -48.82 66.33 3.78
CA ASP A 11 -48.75 65.23 2.82
C ASP A 11 -47.48 64.42 3.09
N LEU A 12 -47.67 63.45 3.98
CA LEU A 12 -46.84 62.28 4.18
C LEU A 12 -46.84 61.44 2.89
N GLU A 13 -45.70 61.39 2.20
CA GLU A 13 -45.32 60.17 1.47
C GLU A 13 -43.78 60.04 1.45
N LYS A 14 -43.25 59.56 2.58
CA LYS A 14 -41.91 58.94 2.58
C LYS A 14 -42.01 57.67 1.75
N ASN A 15 -41.51 57.76 0.52
CA ASN A 15 -41.20 56.63 -0.34
C ASN A 15 -40.07 55.81 0.30
N ASP A 16 -40.43 54.94 1.23
CA ASP A 16 -39.53 53.95 1.84
C ASP A 16 -39.44 52.72 0.92
N ASN A 17 -38.81 52.91 -0.23
CA ASN A 17 -38.32 51.80 -1.03
C ASN A 17 -36.89 51.47 -0.60
N THR A 18 -36.73 51.01 0.65
CA THR A 18 -35.61 50.12 0.97
C THR A 18 -35.78 48.84 0.17
N LEU A 19 -35.13 48.78 -0.99
CA LEU A 19 -34.78 47.54 -1.64
C LEU A 19 -33.93 46.74 -0.65
N GLU A 20 -34.57 45.87 0.12
CA GLU A 20 -33.87 44.79 0.81
C GLU A 20 -33.19 43.94 -0.26
N VAL A 21 -31.91 44.23 -0.51
CA VAL A 21 -31.05 43.33 -1.29
C VAL A 21 -31.03 42.04 -0.49
N PRO A 22 -31.56 40.91 -1.01
CA PRO A 22 -31.50 39.66 -0.29
C PRO A 22 -30.02 39.30 -0.16
N VAL A 23 -29.46 39.45 1.04
CA VAL A 23 -28.14 38.92 1.39
C VAL A 23 -28.23 37.42 1.18
N LYS A 24 -27.74 36.99 0.02
CA LYS A 24 -27.74 35.61 -0.41
C LYS A 24 -26.79 34.87 0.53
N LYS A 25 -27.30 34.28 1.61
CA LYS A 25 -26.59 33.28 2.42
C LYS A 25 -26.15 32.16 1.47
N LYS A 26 -24.93 32.25 0.95
CA LYS A 26 -24.38 31.35 -0.09
C LYS A 26 -23.17 30.56 0.41
N ASP A 27 -22.74 30.78 1.65
CA ASP A 27 -21.46 30.28 2.14
C ASP A 27 -21.61 28.98 2.94
N ASP A 28 -22.67 28.80 3.73
CA ASP A 28 -22.83 27.61 4.59
C ASP A 28 -23.04 26.31 3.79
N ASP A 29 -23.84 26.34 2.72
CA ASP A 29 -24.09 25.16 1.88
C ASP A 29 -22.85 24.74 1.08
N THR A 30 -22.00 25.71 0.71
CA THR A 30 -20.75 25.48 -0.02
C THR A 30 -19.69 24.88 0.90
N VAL A 31 -19.57 25.41 2.13
CA VAL A 31 -18.67 24.89 3.16
C VAL A 31 -19.09 23.49 3.59
N ALA A 32 -20.38 23.24 3.81
CA ALA A 32 -20.89 21.91 4.14
C ALA A 32 -20.62 20.89 3.02
N GLY A 33 -20.72 21.30 1.75
CA GLY A 33 -20.36 20.47 0.60
C GLY A 33 -18.87 20.11 0.57
N ILE A 34 -17.99 21.07 0.81
CA ILE A 34 -16.54 20.84 0.87
C ILE A 34 -16.18 19.91 2.03
N VAL A 35 -16.74 20.15 3.22
CA VAL A 35 -16.52 19.28 4.40
C VAL A 35 -16.99 17.85 4.13
N ALA A 36 -18.14 17.67 3.48
CA ALA A 36 -18.64 16.34 3.11
C ALA A 36 -17.70 15.62 2.13
N LEU A 37 -17.11 16.33 1.16
CA LEU A 37 -16.13 15.75 0.23
C LEU A 37 -14.83 15.35 0.93
N VAL A 38 -14.35 16.15 1.89
CA VAL A 38 -13.16 15.82 2.68
C VAL A 38 -13.42 14.57 3.54
N ILE A 39 -14.56 14.49 4.22
CA ILE A 39 -14.94 13.31 5.01
C ILE A 39 -15.06 12.07 4.12
N MET A 40 -15.66 12.20 2.94
CA MET A 40 -15.76 11.11 1.98
C MET A 40 -14.37 10.67 1.49
N GLY A 41 -13.47 11.61 1.20
CA GLY A 41 -12.08 11.31 0.83
C GLY A 41 -11.34 10.57 1.95
N LEU A 42 -11.52 10.98 3.21
CA LEU A 42 -10.94 10.30 4.37
C LEU A 42 -11.50 8.88 4.56
N LEU A 43 -12.80 8.68 4.38
CA LEU A 43 -13.42 7.36 4.46
C LEU A 43 -12.93 6.43 3.34
N ILE A 44 -12.78 6.96 2.12
CA ILE A 44 -12.20 6.20 1.00
C ILE A 44 -10.74 5.83 1.32
N TYR A 45 -9.93 6.79 1.80
CA TYR A 45 -8.55 6.54 2.22
C TYR A 45 -8.49 5.47 3.31
N TRP A 46 -9.36 5.55 4.32
CA TRP A 46 -9.38 4.61 5.45
C TRP A 46 -9.81 3.21 5.02
N ALA A 47 -10.89 3.10 4.25
CA ALA A 47 -11.36 1.83 3.70
C ALA A 47 -10.31 1.19 2.77
N TRP A 48 -9.58 2.00 2.01
CA TRP A 48 -8.52 1.53 1.12
C TRP A 48 -7.29 1.08 1.90
N SER A 49 -6.84 1.87 2.87
CA SER A 49 -5.72 1.50 3.75
C SER A 49 -6.03 0.21 4.50
N TRP A 50 -7.27 0.02 4.92
CA TRP A 50 -7.71 -1.21 5.57
C TRP A 50 -7.77 -2.41 4.61
N ALA A 51 -8.32 -2.23 3.40
CA ALA A 51 -8.50 -3.33 2.45
C ALA A 51 -7.19 -3.75 1.75
N PHE A 52 -6.25 -2.82 1.60
CA PHE A 52 -5.07 -3.03 0.76
C PHE A 52 -3.75 -2.72 1.46
N GLY A 53 -3.75 -2.15 2.67
CA GLY A 53 -2.53 -1.92 3.46
C GLY A 53 -1.78 -3.22 3.75
N ASP A 54 -0.46 -3.12 3.77
CA ASP A 54 0.45 -4.20 4.15
C ASP A 54 1.44 -3.59 5.14
N ASP A 55 1.71 -4.27 6.26
CA ASP A 55 2.62 -3.82 7.33
C ASP A 55 4.10 -3.99 6.93
N GLN A 56 4.36 -4.52 5.75
CA GLN A 56 5.71 -4.78 5.26
C GLN A 56 6.38 -3.53 4.68
N LEU A 57 7.70 -3.45 4.85
CA LEU A 57 8.54 -2.44 4.21
C LEU A 57 9.05 -2.91 2.85
N TYR A 58 9.38 -1.95 1.99
CA TYR A 58 9.73 -2.19 0.60
C TYR A 58 11.00 -1.43 0.21
N LYS A 59 11.69 -1.93 -0.81
CA LYS A 59 12.83 -1.24 -1.44
C LYS A 59 12.90 -1.59 -2.92
N THR A 60 13.31 -0.64 -3.76
CA THR A 60 13.39 -0.86 -5.20
C THR A 60 14.45 -1.92 -5.52
N LYS A 61 14.09 -2.92 -6.34
CA LYS A 61 14.97 -4.03 -6.73
C LYS A 61 16.29 -3.54 -7.31
N SER A 62 16.24 -2.54 -8.19
CA SER A 62 17.41 -1.96 -8.84
C SER A 62 18.45 -1.45 -7.82
N GLN A 63 18.00 -0.75 -6.77
CA GLN A 63 18.87 -0.23 -5.72
C GLN A 63 19.50 -1.38 -4.92
N VAL A 64 18.67 -2.27 -4.37
CA VAL A 64 19.16 -3.41 -3.57
C VAL A 64 20.13 -4.29 -4.36
N GLN A 65 19.82 -4.57 -5.63
CA GLN A 65 20.69 -5.37 -6.50
C GLN A 65 22.01 -4.66 -6.78
N ALA A 66 22.00 -3.35 -7.03
CA ALA A 66 23.21 -2.56 -7.26
C ALA A 66 24.09 -2.54 -6.01
N ASP A 67 23.52 -2.23 -4.83
CA ASP A 67 24.27 -2.14 -3.58
C ASP A 67 24.89 -3.48 -3.20
N ILE A 68 24.13 -4.57 -3.28
CA ILE A 68 24.66 -5.92 -3.02
C ILE A 68 25.74 -6.27 -4.04
N SER A 69 25.55 -5.97 -5.33
CA SER A 69 26.57 -6.23 -6.35
C SER A 69 27.87 -5.46 -6.08
N THR A 70 27.77 -4.21 -5.60
CA THR A 70 28.92 -3.41 -5.18
C THR A 70 29.59 -3.98 -3.93
N MET A 71 28.82 -4.37 -2.91
CA MET A 71 29.35 -5.01 -1.70
C MET A 71 30.10 -6.30 -2.04
N VAL A 72 29.55 -7.16 -2.90
CA VAL A 72 30.20 -8.39 -3.35
C VAL A 72 31.46 -8.09 -4.16
N GLY A 73 31.42 -7.10 -5.05
CA GLY A 73 32.59 -6.63 -5.80
C GLY A 73 33.72 -6.13 -4.89
N ASN A 74 33.38 -5.58 -3.72
CA ASN A 74 34.32 -5.13 -2.70
C ASN A 74 34.73 -6.23 -1.69
N GLY A 75 34.29 -7.48 -1.88
CA GLY A 75 34.66 -8.61 -1.03
C GLY A 75 33.88 -8.72 0.29
N ALA A 76 32.66 -8.18 0.35
CA ALA A 76 31.79 -8.36 1.50
C ALA A 76 31.45 -9.84 1.73
N ASN A 77 31.49 -10.27 2.99
CA ASN A 77 31.10 -11.62 3.39
C ASN A 77 29.57 -11.75 3.58
N LEU A 78 29.10 -12.99 3.72
CA LEU A 78 27.67 -13.27 3.85
C LEU A 78 27.02 -12.57 5.06
N ASP A 79 27.72 -12.49 6.21
CA ASP A 79 27.16 -11.88 7.41
C ASP A 79 26.99 -10.35 7.25
N SER A 80 27.92 -9.68 6.56
CA SER A 80 27.79 -8.25 6.25
C SER A 80 26.62 -7.98 5.30
N LEU A 81 26.44 -8.84 4.28
CA LEU A 81 25.31 -8.76 3.36
C LEU A 81 23.97 -8.96 4.09
N LYS A 82 23.90 -9.95 4.99
CA LYS A 82 22.71 -10.18 5.83
C LYS A 82 22.38 -8.96 6.67
N HIS A 83 23.39 -8.38 7.31
CA HIS A 83 23.19 -7.20 8.15
C HIS A 83 22.68 -6.01 7.32
N TYR A 84 23.35 -5.67 6.21
CA TYR A 84 22.90 -4.61 5.31
C TYR A 84 21.46 -4.84 4.85
N PHE A 85 21.18 -6.04 4.35
CA PHE A 85 19.89 -6.41 3.81
C PHE A 85 18.77 -6.31 4.86
N SER A 86 19.02 -6.71 6.11
CA SER A 86 18.05 -6.58 7.20
C SER A 86 17.71 -5.14 7.59
N THR A 87 18.55 -4.18 7.19
CA THR A 87 18.40 -2.75 7.57
C THR A 87 18.01 -1.86 6.40
N THR A 88 17.95 -2.39 5.17
CA THR A 88 17.80 -1.56 3.96
C THR A 88 16.36 -1.16 3.64
N PHE A 89 15.38 -1.83 4.25
CA PHE A 89 13.96 -1.61 3.99
C PHE A 89 13.44 -0.47 4.87
N ASP A 90 12.95 0.58 4.23
CA ASP A 90 12.57 1.84 4.89
C ASP A 90 11.25 2.43 4.35
N GLN A 91 10.69 1.87 3.28
CA GLN A 91 9.55 2.46 2.59
C GLN A 91 8.26 1.66 2.82
N GLU A 92 7.25 2.31 3.39
CA GLU A 92 5.90 1.75 3.50
C GLU A 92 5.17 1.72 2.15
N TRP A 93 4.40 0.66 1.89
CA TRP A 93 3.61 0.50 0.67
C TRP A 93 2.25 1.22 0.76
N GLY A 94 2.29 2.53 0.97
CA GLY A 94 1.12 3.39 1.10
C GLY A 94 0.44 3.74 -0.23
N LEU A 95 -0.76 4.32 -0.14
CA LEU A 95 -1.60 4.72 -1.30
C LEU A 95 -0.85 5.61 -2.31
N PHE A 96 -0.20 6.66 -1.83
CA PHE A 96 0.55 7.60 -2.69
C PHE A 96 1.76 6.94 -3.34
N TYR A 97 2.45 6.06 -2.62
CA TYR A 97 3.59 5.34 -3.15
C TYR A 97 3.16 4.38 -4.26
N ARG A 98 2.05 3.66 -4.07
CA ARG A 98 1.48 2.74 -5.08
C ARG A 98 1.01 3.41 -6.36
N TRP A 99 0.60 4.68 -6.30
CA TRP A 99 0.07 5.38 -7.48
C TRP A 99 1.12 5.54 -8.58
N ASN A 100 2.38 5.72 -8.20
CA ASN A 100 3.49 5.95 -9.14
C ASN A 100 4.50 4.78 -9.21
N ASN A 101 4.29 3.70 -8.47
CA ASN A 101 5.25 2.59 -8.39
C ASN A 101 4.59 1.24 -8.63
N GLU A 102 5.25 0.40 -9.43
CA GLU A 102 4.85 -0.97 -9.64
C GLU A 102 5.41 -1.89 -8.54
N LYS A 103 4.55 -2.76 -7.99
CA LYS A 103 4.94 -3.72 -6.95
C LYS A 103 6.00 -4.72 -7.44
N SER A 104 5.97 -5.05 -8.73
CA SER A 104 6.93 -5.93 -9.41
C SER A 104 8.37 -5.44 -9.33
N ASP A 105 8.58 -4.13 -9.21
CA ASP A 105 9.91 -3.50 -9.20
C ASP A 105 10.50 -3.37 -7.79
N HIS A 106 9.82 -3.91 -6.78
CA HIS A 106 10.21 -3.77 -5.39
C HIS A 106 10.41 -5.14 -4.73
N TYR A 107 11.39 -5.19 -3.85
CA TYR A 107 11.50 -6.25 -2.85
C TYR A 107 10.68 -5.85 -1.63
N ARG A 108 10.05 -6.85 -1.02
CA ARG A 108 9.39 -6.77 0.27
C ARG A 108 10.35 -7.25 1.35
N GLU A 109 10.24 -6.71 2.56
CA GLU A 109 11.15 -7.00 3.69
C GLU A 109 11.27 -8.49 4.02
N ASP A 110 10.19 -9.26 3.84
CA ASP A 110 10.16 -10.70 4.07
C ASP A 110 10.87 -11.56 2.99
N VAL A 111 11.38 -10.95 1.92
CA VAL A 111 12.09 -11.69 0.89
C VAL A 111 13.45 -12.16 1.41
N SER A 112 13.83 -13.40 1.14
CA SER A 112 15.13 -13.90 1.57
C SER A 112 16.28 -13.31 0.76
N LEU A 113 17.42 -13.04 1.41
CA LEU A 113 18.66 -12.62 0.74
C LEU A 113 19.07 -13.61 -0.36
N LEU A 114 18.82 -14.92 -0.14
CA LEU A 114 19.05 -15.95 -1.16
C LEU A 114 18.29 -15.67 -2.46
N THR A 115 17.04 -15.22 -2.37
CA THR A 115 16.24 -14.85 -3.54
C THR A 115 16.89 -13.69 -4.29
N VAL A 116 17.34 -12.66 -3.56
CA VAL A 116 18.00 -11.49 -4.15
C VAL A 116 19.33 -11.88 -4.83
N LEU A 117 20.15 -12.72 -4.20
CA LEU A 117 21.39 -13.22 -4.79
C LEU A 117 21.13 -14.03 -6.07
N LYS A 118 20.09 -14.87 -6.08
CA LYS A 118 19.64 -15.61 -7.28
C LYS A 118 19.18 -14.65 -8.38
N ASP A 119 18.45 -13.59 -8.05
CA ASP A 119 18.01 -12.57 -9.00
C ASP A 119 19.18 -11.80 -9.63
N ILE A 120 20.17 -11.38 -8.82
CA ILE A 120 21.39 -10.71 -9.32
C ILE A 120 22.13 -11.64 -10.29
N LYS A 121 22.30 -12.92 -9.92
CA LYS A 121 22.93 -13.93 -10.77
C LYS A 121 22.18 -14.10 -12.10
N ASN A 122 20.85 -14.21 -12.06
CA ASN A 122 20.01 -14.34 -13.25
C ASN A 122 20.11 -13.10 -14.13
N GLN A 123 20.10 -11.90 -13.55
CA GLN A 123 20.25 -10.65 -14.28
C GLN A 123 21.63 -10.53 -14.93
N GLY A 124 22.69 -11.00 -14.26
CA GLY A 124 24.03 -11.08 -14.82
C GLY A 124 24.09 -11.94 -16.09
N TYR A 125 23.44 -13.10 -16.08
CA TYR A 125 23.31 -13.94 -17.28
C TYR A 125 22.50 -13.27 -18.40
N LEU A 126 21.40 -12.60 -18.07
CA LEU A 126 20.56 -11.91 -19.04
C LEU A 126 21.25 -10.72 -19.71
N LYS A 127 22.06 -9.96 -18.96
CA LYS A 127 22.78 -8.78 -19.46
C LYS A 127 24.07 -9.15 -20.21
N GLY A 128 24.47 -10.42 -20.21
CA GLY A 128 25.74 -10.86 -20.79
C GLY A 128 26.96 -10.25 -20.11
N SER A 129 26.83 -9.78 -18.86
CA SER A 129 27.92 -9.12 -18.14
C SER A 129 29.00 -10.15 -17.76
N THR A 130 30.15 -10.05 -18.39
CA THR A 130 31.27 -11.00 -18.34
C THR A 130 32.17 -10.86 -17.11
N ASP A 131 31.73 -10.17 -16.04
CA ASP A 131 32.53 -10.07 -14.82
C ASP A 131 32.46 -11.40 -14.04
N SER A 132 33.23 -12.37 -14.54
CA SER A 132 33.27 -13.75 -14.08
C SER A 132 33.63 -13.84 -12.61
N ASN A 133 34.47 -12.92 -12.11
CA ASN A 133 34.83 -12.84 -10.70
C ASN A 133 33.62 -12.52 -9.84
N ASN A 134 32.83 -11.52 -10.22
CA ASN A 134 31.65 -11.14 -9.44
C ASN A 134 30.56 -12.24 -9.47
N MET A 135 30.35 -12.89 -10.61
CA MET A 135 29.43 -14.03 -10.74
C MET A 135 29.87 -15.27 -9.96
N ASN A 136 31.19 -15.54 -9.90
CA ASN A 136 31.74 -16.61 -9.09
C ASN A 136 31.57 -16.31 -7.60
N ASN A 137 31.81 -15.06 -7.17
CA ASN A 137 31.61 -14.63 -5.79
C ASN A 137 30.15 -14.75 -5.36
N ILE A 138 29.20 -14.32 -6.21
CA ILE A 138 27.76 -14.50 -5.95
C ILE A 138 27.41 -15.99 -5.85
N SER A 139 27.95 -16.83 -6.73
CA SER A 139 27.69 -18.28 -6.69
C SER A 139 28.26 -18.93 -5.43
N ALA A 140 29.43 -18.49 -4.96
CA ALA A 140 30.01 -18.92 -3.69
C ALA A 140 29.15 -18.50 -2.50
N LEU A 141 28.66 -17.26 -2.48
CA LEU A 141 27.75 -16.77 -1.43
C LEU A 141 26.41 -17.52 -1.41
N ILE A 142 25.86 -17.85 -2.58
CA ILE A 142 24.65 -18.68 -2.68
C ILE A 142 24.91 -20.06 -2.06
N ALA A 143 26.03 -20.71 -2.41
CA ALA A 143 26.39 -22.01 -1.86
C ALA A 143 26.61 -21.95 -0.34
N GLU A 144 27.32 -20.94 0.16
CA GLU A 144 27.52 -20.72 1.60
C GLU A 144 26.18 -20.50 2.32
N TYR A 145 25.29 -19.70 1.74
CA TYR A 145 23.97 -19.43 2.29
C TYR A 145 23.16 -20.72 2.42
N GLN A 146 23.09 -21.51 1.35
CA GLN A 146 22.35 -22.78 1.31
C GLN A 146 22.96 -23.83 2.25
N GLN A 147 24.28 -23.85 2.43
CA GLN A 147 24.94 -24.74 3.38
C GLN A 147 24.60 -24.36 4.83
N ARG A 148 24.61 -23.06 5.15
CA ARG A 148 24.30 -22.55 6.49
C ARG A 148 22.81 -22.62 6.81
N ASN A 149 21.94 -22.45 5.81
CA ASN A 149 20.48 -22.35 5.96
C ASN A 149 19.76 -23.17 4.87
N PRO A 150 19.88 -24.51 4.87
CA PRO A 150 19.33 -25.37 3.80
C PRO A 150 17.80 -25.37 3.71
N PHE A 151 17.14 -24.97 4.80
CA PHE A 151 15.68 -24.98 4.95
C PHE A 151 15.09 -23.58 5.07
N ASP A 152 15.82 -22.57 4.59
CA ASP A 152 15.35 -21.19 4.57
C ASP A 152 14.12 -21.03 3.64
N GLY A 153 13.11 -20.30 4.11
CA GLY A 153 11.84 -20.12 3.39
C GLY A 153 10.84 -21.28 3.50
N LEU A 154 11.13 -22.32 4.31
CA LEU A 154 10.12 -23.29 4.74
C LEU A 154 9.30 -22.73 5.92
N GLU A 155 8.06 -23.22 6.05
CA GLU A 155 7.27 -22.96 7.25
C GLU A 155 7.93 -23.59 8.49
N ILE A 156 7.70 -23.02 9.67
CA ILE A 156 8.30 -23.50 10.94
C ILE A 156 8.14 -25.03 11.12
N ASN A 157 6.93 -25.55 10.91
CA ASN A 157 6.66 -26.99 11.05
C ASN A 157 7.42 -27.82 10.01
N GLN A 158 7.56 -27.32 8.78
CA GLN A 158 8.28 -28.00 7.71
C GLN A 158 9.78 -27.99 8.01
N LYS A 159 10.31 -26.84 8.42
CA LYS A 159 11.70 -26.66 8.83
C LYS A 159 12.08 -27.63 9.94
N ASP A 160 11.24 -27.75 10.98
CA ASP A 160 11.46 -28.68 12.08
C ASP A 160 11.55 -30.14 11.60
N LEU A 161 10.72 -30.54 10.62
CA LEU A 161 10.79 -31.88 10.03
C LEU A 161 12.11 -32.12 9.29
N PHE A 162 12.55 -31.16 8.48
CA PHE A 162 13.81 -31.24 7.75
C PHE A 162 15.03 -31.20 8.67
N ASP A 163 15.02 -30.37 9.70
CA ASP A 163 16.05 -30.33 10.74
C ASP A 163 16.11 -31.66 11.50
N ASN A 164 14.97 -32.24 11.84
CA ASN A 164 14.90 -33.58 12.44
C ASN A 164 15.48 -34.67 11.52
N ILE A 165 15.19 -34.61 10.21
CA ILE A 165 15.77 -35.54 9.22
C ILE A 165 17.30 -35.37 9.18
N ARG A 166 17.78 -34.13 9.12
CA ARG A 166 19.22 -33.82 9.12
C ARG A 166 19.91 -34.37 10.37
N VAL A 167 19.36 -34.12 11.55
CA VAL A 167 19.90 -34.61 12.82
C VAL A 167 19.89 -36.14 12.89
N LYS A 168 18.84 -36.79 12.39
CA LYS A 168 18.75 -38.27 12.38
C LYS A 168 19.69 -38.94 11.39
N LEU A 169 20.02 -38.26 10.28
CA LEU A 169 20.94 -38.78 9.27
C LEU A 169 22.41 -38.56 9.64
N ASP A 170 22.71 -37.51 10.41
CA ASP A 170 24.05 -37.15 10.86
C ASP A 170 25.06 -37.14 9.71
N GLU A 171 26.12 -37.96 9.75
CA GLU A 171 27.12 -38.06 8.68
C GLU A 171 26.53 -38.48 7.32
N ASN A 172 25.46 -39.28 7.32
CA ASN A 172 24.79 -39.72 6.10
C ASN A 172 24.01 -38.59 5.41
N TYR A 173 23.79 -37.46 6.09
CA TYR A 173 23.14 -36.30 5.48
C TYR A 173 23.91 -35.83 4.25
N LEU A 174 25.25 -35.89 4.27
CA LEU A 174 26.07 -35.44 3.13
C LEU A 174 25.69 -36.14 1.83
N VAL A 175 25.34 -37.43 1.90
CA VAL A 175 24.95 -38.24 0.73
C VAL A 175 23.65 -37.76 0.10
N VAL A 176 22.69 -37.30 0.90
CA VAL A 176 21.33 -36.93 0.45
C VAL A 176 21.05 -35.43 0.51
N SER A 177 22.01 -34.64 1.00
CA SER A 177 21.88 -33.20 1.25
C SER A 177 21.43 -32.43 0.02
N ASN A 178 21.98 -32.77 -1.15
CA ASN A 178 21.61 -32.15 -2.42
C ASN A 178 20.13 -32.34 -2.75
N ASP A 179 19.60 -33.54 -2.54
CA ASP A 179 18.19 -33.84 -2.85
C ASP A 179 17.25 -33.24 -1.81
N LEU A 180 17.64 -33.23 -0.53
CA LEU A 180 16.89 -32.55 0.53
C LEU A 180 16.84 -31.03 0.31
N ASN A 181 17.93 -30.42 -0.13
CA ASN A 181 17.98 -28.99 -0.45
C ASN A 181 17.09 -28.67 -1.65
N LYS A 182 17.08 -29.50 -2.69
CA LYS A 182 16.15 -29.34 -3.83
C LYS A 182 14.69 -29.48 -3.39
N LEU A 183 14.38 -30.47 -2.55
CA LEU A 183 13.03 -30.67 -2.03
C LEU A 183 12.57 -29.47 -1.19
N SER A 184 13.46 -28.93 -0.36
CA SER A 184 13.24 -27.70 0.40
C SER A 184 12.96 -26.50 -0.52
N ASP A 185 13.78 -26.31 -1.56
CA ASP A 185 13.58 -25.24 -2.55
C ASP A 185 12.22 -25.37 -3.28
N GLU A 186 11.83 -26.58 -3.69
CA GLU A 186 10.53 -26.84 -4.33
C GLU A 186 9.35 -26.57 -3.38
N LEU A 187 9.47 -26.98 -2.12
CA LEU A 187 8.44 -26.77 -1.11
C LEU A 187 8.28 -25.28 -0.78
N SER A 188 9.39 -24.56 -0.62
CA SER A 188 9.42 -23.10 -0.48
C SER A 188 8.71 -22.41 -1.66
N GLN A 189 8.99 -22.84 -2.89
CA GLN A 189 8.32 -22.31 -4.08
C GLN A 189 6.81 -22.58 -4.05
N LYS A 190 6.38 -23.78 -3.66
CA LYS A 190 4.95 -24.11 -3.52
C LYS A 190 4.27 -23.27 -2.43
N ASN A 191 4.91 -23.06 -1.28
CA ASN A 191 4.38 -22.20 -0.21
C ASN A 191 4.17 -20.76 -0.72
N LYS A 192 5.12 -20.22 -1.49
CA LYS A 192 4.99 -18.89 -2.11
C LYS A 192 3.79 -18.84 -3.06
N LEU A 193 3.61 -19.84 -3.92
CA LEU A 193 2.47 -19.91 -4.84
C LEU A 193 1.13 -20.03 -4.09
N VAL A 194 1.05 -20.88 -3.06
CA VAL A 194 -0.14 -21.00 -2.21
C VAL A 194 -0.48 -19.67 -1.56
N THR A 195 0.52 -19.01 -0.97
CA THR A 195 0.34 -17.69 -0.35
C THR A 195 -0.15 -16.65 -1.36
N GLN A 196 0.41 -16.67 -2.58
CA GLN A 196 -0.03 -15.80 -3.67
C GLN A 196 -1.49 -16.08 -4.06
N TYR A 197 -1.88 -17.34 -4.25
CA TYR A 197 -3.25 -17.71 -4.58
C TYR A 197 -4.26 -17.35 -3.48
N LEU A 198 -3.88 -17.52 -2.21
CA LEU A 198 -4.70 -17.12 -1.08
C LEU A 198 -4.86 -15.59 -1.02
N SER A 199 -3.78 -14.85 -1.26
CA SER A 199 -3.79 -13.38 -1.34
C SER A 199 -4.69 -12.87 -2.47
N ASP A 200 -4.61 -13.46 -3.66
CA ASP A 200 -5.45 -13.09 -4.81
C ASP A 200 -6.94 -13.38 -4.51
N SER A 201 -7.22 -14.49 -3.83
CA SER A 201 -8.56 -14.86 -3.39
C SER A 201 -9.13 -13.86 -2.38
N GLN A 202 -8.36 -13.47 -1.36
CA GLN A 202 -8.78 -12.45 -0.38
C GLN A 202 -9.04 -11.10 -1.04
N THR A 203 -8.21 -10.70 -2.01
CA THR A 203 -8.38 -9.43 -2.75
C THR A 203 -9.71 -9.40 -3.49
N SER A 204 -10.05 -10.47 -4.21
CA SER A 204 -11.34 -10.57 -4.91
C SER A 204 -12.55 -10.54 -3.95
N LEU A 205 -12.42 -11.17 -2.78
CA LEU A 205 -13.44 -11.12 -1.72
C LEU A 205 -13.65 -9.68 -1.22
N TYR A 206 -12.57 -8.94 -0.95
CA TYR A 206 -12.67 -7.55 -0.50
C TYR A 206 -13.30 -6.64 -1.55
N ILE A 207 -12.97 -6.83 -2.84
CA ILE A 207 -13.60 -6.09 -3.95
C ILE A 207 -15.11 -6.37 -3.98
N SER A 208 -15.53 -7.61 -3.74
CA SER A 208 -16.95 -7.98 -3.68
C SER A 208 -17.66 -7.31 -2.50
N ILE A 209 -17.08 -7.38 -1.30
CA ILE A 209 -17.63 -6.72 -0.10
C ILE A 209 -17.73 -5.20 -0.30
N ALA A 210 -16.68 -4.57 -0.86
CA ALA A 210 -16.69 -3.15 -1.16
C ALA A 210 -17.79 -2.78 -2.16
N SER A 211 -17.93 -3.56 -3.24
CA SER A 211 -18.98 -3.38 -4.25
C SER A 211 -20.38 -3.44 -3.62
N LEU A 212 -20.60 -4.41 -2.74
CA LEU A 212 -21.86 -4.55 -2.01
C LEU A 212 -22.11 -3.37 -1.07
N ALA A 213 -21.09 -2.94 -0.32
CA ALA A 213 -21.17 -1.79 0.56
C ALA A 213 -21.51 -0.50 -0.21
N PHE A 214 -20.84 -0.24 -1.34
CA PHE A 214 -21.17 0.90 -2.21
C PHE A 214 -22.60 0.81 -2.76
N GLY A 215 -23.03 -0.38 -3.19
CA GLY A 215 -24.39 -0.62 -3.66
C GLY A 215 -25.48 -0.32 -2.64
N VAL A 216 -25.20 -0.49 -1.34
CA VAL A 216 -26.15 -0.21 -0.25
C VAL A 216 -26.02 1.22 0.28
N VAL A 217 -24.80 1.71 0.47
CA VAL A 217 -24.53 3.03 1.07
C VAL A 217 -24.92 4.16 0.11
N PHE A 218 -24.61 4.04 -1.18
CA PHE A 218 -24.84 5.11 -2.15
C PHE A 218 -26.34 5.49 -2.28
N PRO A 219 -27.29 4.54 -2.38
CA PRO A 219 -28.71 4.85 -2.36
C PRO A 219 -29.18 5.49 -1.04
N VAL A 220 -28.71 5.00 0.11
CA VAL A 220 -29.11 5.51 1.44
C VAL A 220 -28.64 6.95 1.63
N VAL A 221 -27.39 7.24 1.28
CA VAL A 221 -26.81 8.59 1.33
C VAL A 221 -27.55 9.51 0.36
N SER A 222 -27.77 9.08 -0.89
CA SER A 222 -28.53 9.84 -1.89
C SER A 222 -29.92 10.22 -1.41
N LEU A 223 -30.62 9.30 -0.73
CA LEU A 223 -31.95 9.52 -0.18
C LEU A 223 -31.94 10.52 0.98
N LEU A 224 -30.95 10.44 1.88
CA LEU A 224 -30.79 11.40 2.99
C LEU A 224 -30.47 12.82 2.52
N PHE A 225 -29.60 12.98 1.51
CA PHE A 225 -29.28 14.29 0.94
C PHE A 225 -30.43 14.88 0.10
N SER A 226 -31.17 14.05 -0.63
CA SER A 226 -32.32 14.49 -1.43
C SER A 226 -33.46 15.07 -0.57
N ARG A 227 -33.65 14.55 0.66
CA ARG A 227 -34.68 15.04 1.59
C ARG A 227 -34.41 16.47 2.09
N ARG A 228 -33.15 16.86 2.28
CA ARG A 228 -32.80 18.24 2.72
C ARG A 228 -33.12 19.29 1.65
N LYS A 229 -33.00 18.96 0.36
CA LYS A 229 -33.24 19.88 -0.76
C LYS A 229 -34.72 20.28 -0.92
N SER A 230 -35.65 19.44 -0.47
CA SER A 230 -37.10 19.69 -0.57
C SER A 230 -37.63 20.59 0.56
N SER A 231 -37.09 20.46 1.78
CA SER A 231 -37.57 21.21 2.95
C SER A 231 -37.25 22.72 2.86
N ASN A 232 -36.09 23.10 2.31
CA ASN A 232 -35.73 24.51 2.09
C ASN A 232 -36.57 25.21 1.01
N LYS A 233 -37.32 24.46 0.18
CA LYS A 233 -38.21 25.03 -0.85
C LYS A 233 -39.59 25.41 -0.30
N LEU A 234 -39.99 24.86 0.84
CA LEU A 234 -41.28 25.14 1.48
C LEU A 234 -41.23 26.34 2.44
N LEU A 235 -40.08 26.64 3.02
CA LEU A 235 -39.88 27.81 3.90
C LEU A 235 -39.65 29.14 3.16
N LYS A 236 -39.43 29.12 1.84
CA LYS A 236 -39.31 30.34 1.00
C LYS A 236 -40.63 30.75 0.33
N ARG A 237 -41.74 30.14 0.71
CA ARG A 237 -43.03 30.31 0.04
C ARG A 237 -44.16 30.83 0.95
N ASN A 238 -43.80 31.34 2.12
CA ASN A 238 -44.68 32.13 3.00
C ASN A 238 -44.09 33.54 3.11
#